data_AF-A0A6M1T546-F1
#
_entry.id   AF-A0A6M1T546-F1
#
_cell.length_a   1.000
_cell.length_b   1.000
_cell.length_c   1.000
_cell.angle_alpha   90.00
_cell.angle_beta   90.00
_cell.angle_gamma   90.00
#
_symmetry.space_group_name_H-M   'P 1'
#
loop_
_entity.id
_entity.type
_entity.pdbx_description
1 polymer ?
#
loop_
_entity_poly.entity_id
_entity_poly.type
_entity_poly.pdbx_seq_one_letter_code
_entity_poly.pdbx_strand_id
1 'polypeptide(L)'
;MNQELSPKNFKRISIINWVLTVPFFILLSWPYLYLADLAEIERSMAYIGCLFFSIPFMITIIHGHVTMALGEAHRHHYYDWLDEYPLTFGLLYHPMLIRTRFRLILLVVSILLFVAGLVLQF
;
A
#
# COMPACT_ATOMS: atom_id res chain seq x y z
N MET A 1 -26.21 3.17 20.27
CA MET A 1 -25.77 3.96 19.10
C MET A 1 -24.29 3.68 18.92
N ASN A 2 -23.93 2.84 17.94
CA ASN A 2 -22.62 2.20 17.84
C ASN A 2 -21.50 3.23 17.67
N GLN A 3 -20.67 3.42 18.70
CA GLN A 3 -19.56 4.38 18.70
C GLN A 3 -18.52 4.10 17.60
N GLU A 4 -18.46 2.84 17.13
CA GLU A 4 -17.53 2.35 16.09
C GLU A 4 -17.79 2.95 14.70
N LEU A 5 -19.06 3.23 14.37
CA LEU A 5 -19.52 3.78 13.09
C LEU A 5 -19.63 5.32 13.10
N SER A 6 -18.89 5.97 14.00
CA SER A 6 -18.91 7.44 14.07
C SER A 6 -17.87 8.06 13.12
N PRO A 7 -18.17 9.20 12.48
CA PRO A 7 -17.19 9.94 11.65
C PRO A 7 -15.91 10.32 12.42
N LYS A 8 -16.01 10.49 13.75
CA LYS A 8 -14.84 10.71 14.62
C LYS A 8 -13.89 9.51 14.61
N ASN A 9 -14.43 8.28 14.59
CA ASN A 9 -13.63 7.07 14.53
C ASN A 9 -13.00 6.89 13.14
N PHE A 10 -13.75 7.15 12.07
CA PHE A 10 -13.23 7.12 10.69
C PHE A 10 -12.06 8.09 10.50
N LYS A 11 -12.18 9.32 11.00
CA LYS A 11 -11.08 10.30 10.98
C LYS A 11 -9.85 9.78 11.73
N ARG A 12 -10.02 9.15 12.89
CA ARG A 12 -8.91 8.58 13.68
C ARG A 12 -8.20 7.46 12.91
N ILE A 13 -8.96 6.52 12.34
CA ILE A 13 -8.43 5.42 11.53
C ILE A 13 -7.66 5.96 10.32
N SER A 14 -8.23 6.96 9.63
CA SER A 14 -7.58 7.59 8.47
C SER A 14 -6.25 8.25 8.84
N ILE A 15 -6.18 8.96 9.97
CA ILE A 15 -4.94 9.62 10.43
C ILE A 15 -3.89 8.57 10.78
N ILE A 16 -4.27 7.52 11.50
CA ILE A 16 -3.36 6.42 11.86
C ILE A 16 -2.80 5.78 10.59
N ASN A 17 -3.65 5.46 9.62
CA ASN A 17 -3.18 4.85 8.38
C ASN A 17 -2.25 5.77 7.58
N TRP A 18 -2.53 7.07 7.55
CA TRP A 18 -1.65 8.06 6.92
C TRP A 18 -0.27 8.07 7.57
N VAL A 19 -0.22 8.10 8.91
CA VAL A 19 1.04 8.06 9.66
C VAL A 19 1.78 6.74 9.43
N LEU A 20 1.06 5.62 9.33
CA LEU A 20 1.63 4.29 9.10
C LEU A 20 2.11 4.05 7.66
N THR A 21 1.63 4.82 6.69
CA THR A 21 2.00 4.69 5.27
C THR A 21 3.51 4.84 5.08
N VAL A 22 4.11 5.89 5.64
CA VAL A 22 5.54 6.18 5.47
C VAL A 22 6.44 5.12 6.12
N PRO A 23 6.25 4.73 7.40
CA PRO A 23 7.03 3.66 8.02
C PRO A 23 6.91 2.33 7.29
N PHE A 24 5.70 1.92 6.89
CA PHE A 24 5.52 0.65 6.17
C PHE A 24 6.15 0.67 4.79
N PHE A 25 6.06 1.79 4.07
CA PHE A 25 6.75 1.94 2.81
C PHE A 25 8.26 1.73 2.96
N ILE A 26 8.90 2.37 3.94
CA ILE A 26 10.34 2.22 4.19
C ILE A 26 10.67 0.77 4.59
N LEU A 27 9.92 0.19 5.52
CA LEU A 27 10.13 -1.16 6.02
C LEU A 27 10.02 -2.21 4.90
N LEU A 28 9.02 -2.07 4.03
CA LEU A 28 8.75 -3.02 2.94
C LEU A 28 9.64 -2.78 1.71
N SER A 29 10.25 -1.61 1.59
CA SER A 29 11.22 -1.30 0.54
C SER A 29 12.55 -2.02 0.76
N TRP A 30 12.95 -2.21 2.02
CA TRP A 30 14.22 -2.84 2.41
C TRP A 30 14.50 -4.21 1.75
N PRO A 31 13.60 -5.22 1.83
CA PRO A 31 13.90 -6.55 1.29
C PRO A 31 14.15 -6.54 -0.22
N TYR A 32 13.44 -5.71 -0.98
CA TYR A 32 13.64 -5.61 -2.43
C TYR A 32 15.00 -4.98 -2.75
N LEU A 33 15.34 -3.86 -2.09
CA LEU A 33 16.62 -3.18 -2.31
C LEU A 33 17.80 -4.05 -1.87
N TYR A 34 17.69 -4.73 -0.73
CA TYR A 34 18.73 -5.65 -0.27
C TYR A 34 19.03 -6.76 -1.28
N LEU A 35 17.98 -7.36 -1.87
CA LEU A 35 18.15 -8.39 -2.89
C LEU A 35 18.68 -7.82 -4.21
N ALA A 36 18.27 -6.60 -4.58
CA ALA A 36 18.76 -5.94 -5.79
C ALA A 36 20.23 -5.55 -5.67
N ASP A 37 20.66 -5.07 -4.50
CA ASP A 37 22.06 -4.77 -4.19
C ASP A 37 22.92 -6.03 -4.18
N LEU A 38 22.43 -7.13 -3.58
CA LEU A 38 23.12 -8.42 -3.59
C LEU A 38 23.29 -8.98 -5.01
N ALA A 39 22.30 -8.73 -5.86
CA ALA A 39 22.34 -9.09 -7.26
C ALA A 39 23.18 -8.13 -8.10
N GLU A 40 23.61 -6.97 -7.58
CA GLU A 40 24.26 -5.85 -8.30
C GLU A 40 23.42 -5.25 -9.44
N ILE A 41 22.09 -5.27 -9.29
CA ILE A 41 21.16 -4.62 -10.24
C ILE A 41 21.39 -3.11 -10.25
N GLU A 42 21.29 -2.49 -11.43
CA GLU A 42 21.41 -1.05 -11.61
C GLU A 42 20.43 -0.27 -10.71
N ARG A 43 20.94 0.78 -10.04
CA ARG A 43 20.22 1.47 -8.95
C ARG A 43 18.89 2.07 -9.39
N SER A 44 18.80 2.62 -10.61
CA SER A 44 17.54 3.21 -11.08
C SER A 44 16.45 2.15 -11.21
N MET A 45 16.80 0.98 -11.76
CA MET A 45 15.91 -0.17 -11.89
C MET A 45 15.53 -0.77 -10.53
N ALA A 46 16.48 -0.84 -9.60
CA ALA A 46 16.24 -1.29 -8.23
C ALA A 46 15.24 -0.38 -7.49
N TYR A 47 15.37 0.94 -7.61
CA TYR A 47 14.43 1.88 -6.99
C TYR A 47 13.03 1.81 -7.59
N ILE A 48 12.91 1.70 -8.92
CA ILE A 48 11.61 1.57 -9.58
C ILE A 48 10.94 0.26 -9.13
N GLY A 49 11.64 -0.86 -9.21
CA GLY A 49 11.11 -2.15 -8.77
C GLY A 49 10.72 -2.18 -7.29
N CYS A 50 11.50 -1.50 -6.44
CA CYS A 50 11.22 -1.32 -5.03
C CYS A 50 9.89 -0.60 -4.78
N LEU A 51 9.58 0.46 -5.53
CA LEU A 51 8.29 1.14 -5.46
C LEU A 51 7.13 0.19 -5.80
N PHE A 52 7.26 -0.54 -6.90
CA PHE A 52 6.23 -1.50 -7.33
C PHE A 52 6.07 -2.67 -6.34
N PHE A 53 7.11 -3.00 -5.58
CA PHE A 53 7.08 -4.03 -4.55
C PHE A 53 6.45 -3.51 -3.23
N SER A 54 6.91 -2.37 -2.72
CA SER A 54 6.53 -1.90 -1.37
C SER A 54 5.11 -1.34 -1.31
N ILE A 55 4.63 -0.68 -2.36
CA ILE A 55 3.29 -0.09 -2.44
C ILE A 55 2.16 -1.12 -2.23
N PRO A 56 2.09 -2.26 -2.95
CA PRO A 56 1.00 -3.22 -2.77
C PRO A 56 0.98 -3.86 -1.38
N PHE A 57 2.14 -4.12 -0.78
CA PHE A 57 2.22 -4.64 0.59
C PHE A 57 1.79 -3.60 1.62
N MET A 58 2.23 -2.35 1.47
CA MET A 58 1.83 -1.24 2.33
C MET A 58 0.31 -1.07 2.31
N ILE A 59 -0.28 -1.04 1.11
CA ILE A 59 -1.74 -0.95 0.95
C ILE A 59 -2.43 -2.16 1.59
N THR A 60 -1.86 -3.36 1.48
CA THR A 60 -2.43 -4.57 2.07
C THR A 60 -2.48 -4.50 3.60
N ILE A 61 -1.41 -4.03 4.25
CA ILE A 61 -1.36 -3.88 5.71
C ILE A 61 -2.37 -2.82 6.17
N ILE A 62 -2.38 -1.66 5.51
CA ILE A 62 -3.30 -0.57 5.80
C ILE A 62 -4.76 -1.02 5.62
N HIS A 63 -5.03 -1.74 4.53
CA HIS A 63 -6.34 -2.31 4.24
C HIS A 63 -6.78 -3.32 5.32
N GLY A 64 -5.84 -4.17 5.77
CA GLY A 64 -6.04 -5.09 6.87
C GLY A 64 -6.36 -4.37 8.18
N HIS A 65 -5.64 -3.28 8.48
CA HIS A 65 -5.91 -2.47 9.68
C HIS A 65 -7.32 -1.88 9.69
N VAL A 66 -7.80 -1.34 8.57
CA VAL A 66 -9.20 -0.86 8.45
C VAL A 66 -10.20 -1.98 8.69
N THR A 67 -9.94 -3.16 8.12
CA THR A 67 -10.81 -4.33 8.27
C THR A 67 -10.85 -4.84 9.72
N MET A 68 -9.72 -4.80 10.43
CA MET A 68 -9.66 -5.14 11.86
C MET A 68 -10.34 -4.10 12.75
N ALA A 69 -10.23 -2.82 12.40
CA ALA A 69 -10.76 -1.72 13.22
C ALA A 69 -12.28 -1.53 13.10
N LEU A 70 -12.89 -1.89 11.97
CA LEU A 70 -14.32 -1.69 11.69
C LEU A 70 -15.10 -3.00 11.44
N GLY A 71 -14.40 -4.08 11.17
CA GLY A 71 -14.98 -5.33 10.68
C GLY A 71 -15.26 -5.30 9.18
N GLU A 72 -15.19 -6.46 8.54
CA GLU A 72 -15.40 -6.62 7.10
C GLU A 72 -16.76 -6.09 6.64
N ALA A 73 -17.82 -6.35 7.42
CA ALA A 73 -19.18 -5.94 7.09
C ALA A 73 -19.36 -4.42 7.06
N HIS A 74 -18.60 -3.64 7.84
CA HIS A 74 -18.80 -2.19 7.99
C HIS A 74 -17.77 -1.34 7.23
N ARG A 75 -16.77 -1.96 6.60
CA ARG A 75 -15.70 -1.26 5.89
C ARG A 75 -16.21 -0.33 4.78
N HIS A 76 -17.36 -0.66 4.19
CA HIS A 76 -17.94 0.09 3.07
C HIS A 76 -18.34 1.50 3.51
N HIS A 77 -18.93 1.66 4.70
CA HIS A 77 -19.24 2.98 5.26
C HIS A 77 -18.00 3.88 5.45
N TYR A 78 -16.84 3.28 5.71
CA TYR A 78 -15.58 4.03 5.80
C TYR A 78 -15.07 4.46 4.42
N TYR A 79 -15.25 3.63 3.39
CA TYR A 79 -14.90 3.99 2.02
C TYR A 79 -15.85 5.03 1.44
N ASP A 80 -17.15 4.91 1.69
CA ASP A 80 -18.15 5.91 1.31
C ASP A 80 -17.82 7.27 1.97
N TRP A 81 -17.41 7.27 3.25
CA TRP A 81 -16.95 8.48 3.94
C TRP A 81 -15.64 9.04 3.36
N LEU A 82 -14.71 8.19 2.92
CA LEU A 82 -13.47 8.64 2.26
C LEU A 82 -13.74 9.32 0.91
N ASP A 83 -14.73 8.82 0.16
CA ASP A 83 -15.14 9.37 -1.13
C ASP A 83 -15.76 10.77 -1.00
N GLU A 84 -16.36 11.10 0.15
CA GLU A 84 -16.84 12.46 0.46
C GLU A 84 -15.70 13.46 0.72
N TYR A 85 -14.49 12.97 1.04
CA TYR A 85 -13.31 13.79 1.38
C TYR A 85 -12.06 13.41 0.57
N PRO A 86 -12.11 13.47 -0.77
CA PRO A 86 -11.07 12.92 -1.64
C PRO A 86 -9.73 13.68 -1.55
N LEU A 87 -9.77 14.98 -1.29
CA LEU A 87 -8.58 15.85 -1.26
C LEU A 87 -7.87 15.91 0.09
N THR A 88 -8.47 15.35 1.16
CA THR A 88 -7.92 15.43 2.52
C THR A 88 -7.62 14.04 3.07
N PHE A 89 -8.66 13.23 3.30
CA PHE A 89 -8.52 11.90 3.89
C PHE A 89 -8.43 10.80 2.81
N GLY A 90 -9.13 10.98 1.70
CA GLY A 90 -9.22 10.03 0.57
C GLY A 90 -8.05 10.04 -0.41
N LEU A 91 -7.07 10.94 -0.27
CA LEU A 91 -6.02 11.15 -1.28
C LEU A 91 -5.18 9.88 -1.56
N LEU A 92 -4.94 9.07 -0.53
CA LEU A 92 -4.24 7.77 -0.64
C LEU A 92 -5.20 6.57 -0.81
N TYR A 93 -6.50 6.81 -0.83
CA TYR A 93 -7.54 5.79 -0.83
C TYR A 93 -8.42 5.92 -2.08
N HIS A 94 -7.79 5.80 -3.24
CA HIS A 94 -8.58 5.57 -4.45
C HIS A 94 -9.14 4.13 -4.41
N PRO A 95 -10.43 3.88 -4.74
CA PRO A 95 -11.03 2.54 -4.76
C PRO A 95 -10.23 1.51 -5.57
N MET A 96 -9.44 1.98 -6.54
CA MET A 96 -8.53 1.17 -7.35
C MET A 96 -7.37 0.55 -6.55
N LEU A 97 -6.82 1.26 -5.55
CA LEU A 97 -5.71 0.79 -4.72
C LEU A 97 -6.13 -0.39 -3.83
N ILE A 98 -7.39 -0.43 -3.42
CA ILE A 98 -7.97 -1.47 -2.57
C ILE A 98 -8.21 -2.78 -3.34
N ARG A 99 -8.34 -2.72 -4.68
CA ARG A 99 -8.60 -3.91 -5.49
C ARG A 99 -7.42 -4.87 -5.43
N THR A 100 -7.67 -6.12 -5.05
CA THR A 100 -6.67 -7.19 -5.00
C THR A 100 -5.96 -7.38 -6.35
N ARG A 101 -6.69 -7.25 -7.46
CA ARG A 101 -6.12 -7.33 -8.81
C ARG A 101 -5.05 -6.27 -9.06
N PHE A 102 -5.29 -5.03 -8.64
CA PHE A 102 -4.33 -3.94 -8.81
C PHE A 102 -3.04 -4.20 -8.02
N ARG A 103 -3.18 -4.63 -6.75
CA ARG A 103 -2.04 -4.98 -5.90
C ARG A 103 -1.21 -6.14 -6.48
N LEU A 104 -1.87 -7.16 -7.02
CA LEU A 104 -1.19 -8.28 -7.68
C LEU A 104 -0.47 -7.84 -8.96
N ILE A 105 -1.06 -6.96 -9.77
CA ILE A 105 -0.40 -6.42 -10.96
C ILE A 105 0.88 -5.68 -10.57
N LEU A 106 0.86 -4.81 -9.56
CA LEU A 106 2.06 -4.12 -9.09
C LEU A 106 3.15 -5.09 -8.62
N LEU A 107 2.77 -6.13 -7.87
CA LEU A 107 3.70 -7.15 -7.41
C LEU A 107 4.32 -7.91 -8.59
N VAL A 108 3.51 -8.32 -9.58
CA VAL A 108 4.01 -8.99 -10.80
C VAL A 108 4.97 -8.07 -11.56
N VAL A 109 4.64 -6.79 -11.71
CA VAL A 109 5.53 -5.80 -12.34
C VAL A 109 6.85 -5.69 -11.58
N SER A 110 6.85 -5.66 -10.24
CA SER A 110 8.09 -5.64 -9.46
C SER A 110 8.95 -6.88 -9.68
N ILE A 111 8.34 -8.06 -9.81
CA ILE A 111 9.07 -9.31 -10.08
C ILE A 111 9.66 -9.28 -11.49
N LEU A 112 8.91 -8.81 -12.48
CA LEU A 112 9.40 -8.67 -13.85
C LEU A 112 10.56 -7.68 -13.94
N LEU A 113 10.49 -6.55 -13.22
CA LEU A 113 11.61 -5.60 -13.12
C LEU A 113 12.82 -6.24 -12.44
N PHE A 114 12.64 -7.03 -11.39
CA PHE A 114 13.75 -7.73 -10.75
C PHE A 114 14.42 -8.71 -11.71
N VAL A 115 13.64 -9.55 -12.39
CA VAL A 115 14.14 -10.55 -13.35
C VAL A 115 14.81 -9.87 -14.56
N ALA A 116 14.22 -8.81 -15.10
CA ALA A 116 14.83 -8.05 -16.18
C ALA A 116 16.16 -7.42 -15.76
N GLY A 117 16.26 -6.95 -14.50
CA GLY A 117 17.49 -6.39 -13.95
C GLY A 117 18.60 -7.42 -13.86
N LEU A 118 18.27 -8.65 -13.43
CA LEU A 118 19.20 -9.77 -13.44
C LEU A 118 19.68 -10.09 -14.86
N VAL A 119 18.77 -10.19 -15.83
CA VAL A 119 19.11 -10.57 -17.21
C VAL A 119 19.99 -9.52 -17.89
N LEU A 120 19.74 -8.22 -17.66
CA LEU A 120 20.51 -7.14 -18.26
C LEU A 120 21.92 -6.98 -17.69
N GLN A 121 22.21 -7.64 -16.58
CA GLN A 121 23.51 -7.61 -15.93
C GLN A 121 24.44 -8.75 -16.40
N PHE A 122 23.87 -9.83 -16.94
CA PHE A 122 24.62 -10.88 -17.65
C PHE A 122 25.01 -10.42 -19.06
#